data_AF-A0A924DVH2-F1
#
_entry.id   AF-A0A924DVH2-F1
#
_cell.length_a   1.000
_cell.length_b   1.000
_cell.length_c   1.000
_cell.angle_alpha   90.00
_cell.angle_beta   90.00
_cell.angle_gamma   90.00
#
_symmetry.space_group_name_H-M   'P 1'
#
loop_
_entity.id
_entity.type
_entity.pdbx_description
1 polymer ?
#
loop_
_entity_poly.entity_id
_entity_poly.type
_entity_poly.pdbx_seq_one_letter_code
_entity_poly.pdbx_strand_id
1 'polypeptide(L)'
;MEKRNYHSDYEMSLSTLEDIQLLSEFSMSPLIGRAYFHLSEIKRKADASSLGHVAHYDQVAKVLDEKFESIFTDFFSNKSKFKNFDYYKSTAKIDLKKWNLILEIIPEVLSIVSMFNYHGTIETRLDESRLLVSGMILEDGHLQMNRKFIYVVTRKLLKQKVLITFNLEKTARTGLFKLDLKVDISHDDSLVYKVNFKTNPKENYLVGFSNIFCHYRALLEDVKTVGEHNIIEISSDLSVKHSLGVPDLSRLESANKEILHFPFLFRPVSIILPMKGNLSTDSFTRSLSSSHDDEQKREQNVSTYYRTIDFFSLFNI
;
A
#
# COMPACT_ATOMS: atom_id res chain seq x y z
N MET A 1 41.16 1.00 -16.03
CA MET A 1 40.08 0.35 -15.25
C MET A 1 39.17 -0.34 -16.25
N GLU A 2 39.25 -1.67 -16.32
CA GLU A 2 38.44 -2.48 -17.24
C GLU A 2 36.96 -2.32 -16.93
N LYS A 3 36.16 -1.94 -17.92
CA LYS A 3 34.69 -2.07 -17.87
C LYS A 3 34.39 -3.57 -17.90
N ARG A 4 34.26 -4.19 -16.73
CA ARG A 4 33.69 -5.54 -16.63
C ARG A 4 32.31 -5.53 -17.29
N ASN A 5 32.13 -6.39 -18.28
CA ASN A 5 30.91 -6.45 -19.07
C ASN A 5 29.87 -7.26 -18.30
N TYR A 6 29.28 -6.66 -17.27
CA TYR A 6 28.30 -7.29 -16.37
C TYR A 6 27.14 -8.00 -17.10
N HIS A 7 26.84 -7.57 -18.33
CA HIS A 7 25.83 -8.20 -19.17
C HIS A 7 26.27 -9.57 -19.68
N SER A 8 27.50 -9.68 -20.19
CA SER A 8 28.03 -10.98 -20.67
C SER A 8 28.22 -11.96 -19.51
N ASP A 9 28.62 -11.47 -18.34
CA ASP A 9 28.78 -12.32 -17.14
C ASP A 9 27.43 -12.85 -16.64
N TYR A 10 26.36 -12.06 -16.74
CA TYR A 10 25.00 -12.50 -16.41
C TYR A 10 24.47 -13.53 -17.41
N GLU A 11 24.64 -13.29 -18.71
CA GLU A 11 24.21 -14.23 -19.76
C GLU A 11 24.96 -15.56 -19.67
N MET A 12 26.27 -15.53 -19.44
CA MET A 12 27.05 -16.74 -19.15
C MET A 12 26.57 -17.46 -17.89
N SER A 13 26.20 -16.72 -16.83
CA SER A 13 25.71 -17.32 -15.59
C SER A 13 24.35 -18.01 -15.77
N LEU A 14 23.46 -17.47 -16.60
CA LEU A 14 22.19 -18.11 -16.95
C LEU A 14 22.40 -19.35 -17.82
N SER A 15 23.22 -19.24 -18.87
CA SER A 15 23.56 -20.37 -19.73
C SER A 15 24.16 -21.53 -18.93
N THR A 16 25.01 -21.23 -17.94
CA THR A 16 25.61 -22.24 -17.06
C THR A 16 24.55 -22.91 -16.16
N LEU A 17 23.54 -22.18 -15.71
CA LEU A 17 22.44 -22.76 -14.91
C LEU A 17 21.50 -23.62 -15.76
N GLU A 18 21.27 -23.24 -17.01
CA GLU A 18 20.56 -24.04 -18.02
C GLU A 18 21.29 -25.36 -18.30
N ASP A 19 22.61 -25.31 -18.48
CA ASP A 19 23.44 -26.50 -18.69
C ASP A 19 23.43 -27.42 -17.46
N ILE A 20 23.50 -26.85 -16.24
CA ILE A 20 23.37 -27.60 -14.99
C ILE A 20 21.98 -28.25 -14.90
N GLN A 21 20.92 -27.54 -15.30
CA GLN A 21 19.56 -28.08 -15.29
C GLN A 21 19.39 -29.26 -16.24
N LEU A 22 19.97 -29.17 -17.44
CA LEU A 22 19.96 -30.23 -18.46
C LEU A 22 20.75 -31.48 -18.03
N LEU A 23 21.79 -31.30 -17.20
CA LEU A 23 22.66 -32.38 -16.72
C LEU A 23 22.25 -32.95 -15.34
N SER A 24 21.29 -32.32 -14.65
CA SER A 24 20.94 -32.66 -13.27
C SER A 24 19.70 -33.55 -13.12
N GLU A 25 19.65 -34.34 -12.05
CA GLU A 25 18.44 -35.08 -11.66
C GLU A 25 17.32 -34.13 -11.18
N PHE A 26 16.06 -34.57 -11.30
CA PHE A 26 14.84 -33.80 -11.02
C PHE A 26 14.80 -33.13 -9.63
N SER A 27 15.58 -33.64 -8.66
CA SER A 27 15.71 -33.13 -7.30
C SER A 27 16.44 -31.79 -7.18
N MET A 28 17.24 -31.39 -8.19
CA MET A 28 18.02 -30.15 -8.19
C MET A 28 17.27 -28.95 -8.78
N SER A 29 16.16 -29.19 -9.47
CA SER A 29 15.33 -28.16 -10.12
C SER A 29 14.87 -27.03 -9.17
N PRO A 30 14.46 -27.29 -7.91
CA PRO A 30 14.10 -26.23 -6.97
C PRO A 30 15.26 -25.30 -6.57
N LEU A 31 16.49 -25.84 -6.51
CA LEU A 31 17.69 -25.07 -6.15
C LEU A 31 18.14 -24.19 -7.32
N ILE A 32 18.03 -24.71 -8.55
CA ILE A 32 18.31 -23.98 -9.78
C ILE A 32 17.31 -22.83 -9.96
N GLY A 33 16.01 -23.09 -9.74
CA GLY A 33 14.98 -22.04 -9.76
C GLY A 33 15.24 -20.92 -8.75
N ARG A 34 15.79 -21.25 -7.57
CA ARG A 34 16.19 -20.25 -6.57
C ARG A 34 17.42 -19.44 -7.01
N ALA A 35 18.37 -20.04 -7.73
CA ALA A 35 19.52 -19.34 -8.29
C ALA A 35 19.11 -18.37 -9.41
N TYR A 36 18.22 -18.79 -10.31
CA TYR A 36 17.60 -17.93 -11.34
C TYR A 36 16.92 -16.71 -10.73
N PHE A 37 16.17 -16.91 -9.63
CA PHE A 37 15.51 -15.82 -8.90
C PHE A 37 16.53 -14.80 -8.37
N HIS A 38 17.60 -15.25 -7.72
CA HIS A 38 18.60 -14.34 -7.15
C HIS A 38 19.39 -13.59 -8.23
N LEU A 39 19.77 -14.24 -9.33
CA LEU A 39 20.45 -13.59 -10.45
C LEU A 39 19.57 -12.55 -11.12
N SER A 40 18.29 -12.87 -11.36
CA SER A 40 17.32 -11.94 -11.95
C SER A 40 17.11 -10.71 -11.07
N GLU A 41 17.06 -10.88 -9.74
CA GLU A 41 16.96 -9.76 -8.80
C GLU A 41 18.23 -8.91 -8.77
N ILE A 42 19.42 -9.53 -8.87
CA ILE A 42 20.69 -8.79 -8.93
C ILE A 42 20.75 -7.96 -10.22
N LYS A 43 20.38 -8.53 -11.37
CA LYS A 43 20.31 -7.80 -12.64
C LYS A 43 19.28 -6.68 -12.60
N ARG A 44 18.08 -6.94 -12.09
CA ARG A 44 17.05 -5.90 -11.93
C ARG A 44 17.53 -4.75 -11.05
N LYS A 45 18.22 -5.04 -9.94
CA LYS A 45 18.81 -4.01 -9.07
C LYS A 45 19.95 -3.26 -9.75
N ALA A 46 20.79 -3.94 -10.52
CA ALA A 46 21.86 -3.32 -11.29
C ALA A 46 21.33 -2.44 -12.43
N ASP A 47 20.28 -2.88 -13.13
CA ASP A 47 19.64 -2.15 -14.22
C ASP A 47 18.82 -0.95 -13.70
N ALA A 48 18.16 -1.10 -12.55
CA ALA A 48 17.55 0.02 -11.83
C ALA A 48 18.60 1.05 -11.38
N SER A 49 19.83 0.61 -11.09
CA SER A 49 20.95 1.49 -10.74
C SER A 49 21.61 2.14 -11.96
N SER A 50 21.55 1.52 -13.14
CA SER A 50 22.21 1.99 -14.36
C SER A 50 21.34 2.90 -15.24
N LEU A 51 20.01 2.82 -15.11
CA LEU A 51 19.06 3.78 -15.72
C LEU A 51 19.08 5.17 -15.05
N GLY A 52 19.76 5.32 -13.92
CA GLY A 52 20.01 6.60 -13.27
C GLY A 52 21.35 7.20 -13.70
N HIS A 53 21.34 8.24 -14.53
CA HIS A 53 22.45 9.19 -14.55
C HIS A 53 22.47 9.93 -13.19
N VAL A 54 23.21 9.35 -12.25
CA VAL A 54 23.17 9.61 -10.79
C VAL A 54 23.37 11.08 -10.40
N ALA A 55 24.02 11.93 -11.21
CA ALA A 55 24.29 13.32 -10.80
C ALA A 55 23.15 14.32 -11.06
N HIS A 56 22.26 14.09 -12.03
CA HIS A 56 21.19 15.05 -12.38
C HIS A 56 19.87 14.78 -11.68
N TYR A 57 19.58 13.51 -11.37
CA TYR A 57 18.39 13.16 -10.60
C TYR A 57 18.45 13.69 -9.17
N ASP A 58 19.63 13.70 -8.55
CA ASP A 58 19.82 14.22 -7.19
C ASP A 58 19.52 15.72 -7.10
N GLN A 59 19.93 16.51 -8.11
CA GLN A 59 19.65 17.94 -8.15
C GLN A 59 18.15 18.22 -8.34
N VAL A 60 17.48 17.46 -9.22
CA VAL A 60 16.04 17.60 -9.44
C VAL A 60 15.26 17.18 -8.18
N ALA A 61 15.59 16.04 -7.58
CA ALA A 61 14.97 15.57 -6.35
C ALA A 61 15.14 16.59 -5.21
N LYS A 62 16.32 17.21 -5.09
CA LYS A 62 16.56 18.29 -4.13
C LYS A 62 15.67 19.51 -4.38
N VAL A 63 15.52 19.96 -5.63
CA VAL A 63 14.62 21.07 -5.96
C VAL A 63 13.16 20.73 -5.64
N LEU A 64 12.72 19.49 -5.92
CA LEU A 64 11.36 19.05 -5.60
C LEU A 64 11.13 18.99 -4.09
N ASP A 65 12.12 18.53 -3.32
CA ASP A 65 12.09 18.51 -1.86
C ASP A 65 12.02 19.93 -1.28
N GLU A 66 12.86 20.85 -1.76
CA GLU A 66 12.82 22.26 -1.36
C GLU A 66 11.48 22.93 -1.70
N LYS A 67 10.90 22.60 -2.87
CA LYS A 67 9.58 23.11 -3.27
C LYS A 67 8.46 22.58 -2.38
N PHE A 68 8.48 21.29 -2.07
CA PHE A 68 7.52 20.69 -1.15
C PHE A 68 7.61 21.32 0.24
N GLU A 69 8.83 21.48 0.76
CA GLU A 69 9.08 22.12 2.06
C GLU A 69 8.60 23.58 2.10
N SER A 70 8.80 24.34 1.02
CA SER A 70 8.25 25.70 0.88
C SER A 70 6.73 25.70 0.96
N ILE A 71 6.06 24.83 0.17
CA ILE A 71 4.58 24.74 0.16
C ILE A 71 4.05 24.40 1.57
N PHE A 72 4.68 23.45 2.26
CA PHE A 72 4.32 23.08 3.62
C PHE A 72 4.51 24.22 4.61
N THR A 73 5.69 24.84 4.56
CA THR A 73 6.05 25.93 5.47
C THR A 73 5.12 27.11 5.28
N ASP A 74 4.82 27.50 4.04
CA ASP A 74 3.91 28.60 3.73
C ASP A 74 2.49 28.32 4.24
N PHE A 75 2.00 27.09 4.07
CA PHE A 75 0.69 26.67 4.57
C PHE A 75 0.59 26.75 6.10
N PHE A 76 1.56 26.17 6.82
CA PHE A 76 1.55 26.13 8.28
C PHE A 76 2.00 27.45 8.95
N SER A 77 2.65 28.34 8.20
CA SER A 77 3.02 29.69 8.67
C SER A 77 1.81 30.61 8.88
N ASN A 78 0.61 30.18 8.45
CA ASN A 78 -0.61 30.91 8.72
C ASN A 78 -0.98 30.88 10.22
N LYS A 79 -0.43 31.84 10.99
CA LYS A 79 -0.62 31.97 12.44
C LYS A 79 -2.07 32.14 12.89
N SER A 80 -2.96 32.53 11.99
CA SER A 80 -4.39 32.59 12.31
C SER A 80 -5.02 31.21 12.52
N LYS A 81 -4.43 30.16 11.94
CA LYS A 81 -4.91 28.77 12.02
C LYS A 81 -3.99 27.87 12.83
N PHE A 82 -2.68 28.09 12.77
CA PHE A 82 -1.69 27.19 13.36
C PHE A 82 -0.76 27.96 14.31
N LYS A 83 -0.57 27.44 15.52
CA LYS A 83 0.30 28.12 16.50
C LYS A 83 1.77 27.82 16.25
N ASN A 84 2.11 26.54 16.21
CA ASN A 84 3.46 26.02 16.00
C ASN A 84 3.43 24.84 15.02
N PHE A 85 4.54 24.61 14.32
CA PHE A 85 4.68 23.55 13.33
C PHE A 85 6.10 22.98 13.36
N ASP A 86 6.20 21.67 13.49
CA ASP A 86 7.45 20.92 13.39
C ASP A 86 7.39 20.00 12.17
N TYR A 87 8.40 20.08 11.31
CA TYR A 87 8.51 19.26 10.10
C TYR A 87 9.74 18.36 10.16
N TYR A 88 9.50 17.06 9.95
CA TYR A 88 10.54 16.04 9.87
C TYR A 88 10.44 15.32 8.54
N LYS A 89 11.58 15.10 7.86
CA LYS A 89 11.60 14.40 6.58
C LYS A 89 12.72 13.38 6.48
N SER A 90 12.41 12.26 5.82
CA SER A 90 13.35 11.21 5.43
C SER A 90 13.11 10.85 3.96
N THR A 91 13.64 11.67 3.05
CA THR A 91 13.30 11.66 1.62
C THR A 91 14.36 11.00 0.73
N ALA A 92 15.47 10.52 1.30
CA ALA A 92 16.63 10.01 0.55
C ALA A 92 16.35 8.82 -0.39
N LYS A 93 15.25 8.10 -0.17
CA LYS A 93 14.84 6.94 -0.97
C LYS A 93 13.63 7.21 -1.88
N ILE A 94 13.15 8.45 -1.94
CA ILE A 94 12.00 8.83 -2.76
C ILE A 94 12.47 9.05 -4.20
N ASP A 95 11.98 8.22 -5.11
CA ASP A 95 12.22 8.39 -6.55
C ASP A 95 11.38 9.53 -7.14
N LEU A 96 11.70 9.93 -8.38
CA LEU A 96 10.98 11.02 -9.05
C LEU A 96 9.49 10.73 -9.29
N LYS A 97 9.11 9.46 -9.53
CA LYS A 97 7.70 9.09 -9.77
C LYS A 97 6.89 9.37 -8.50
N LYS A 98 7.43 9.01 -7.35
CA LYS A 98 6.84 9.32 -6.03
C LYS A 98 6.85 10.81 -5.74
N TRP A 99 7.92 11.55 -6.05
CA TRP A 99 7.92 13.00 -5.89
C TRP A 99 6.83 13.70 -6.70
N ASN A 100 6.64 13.30 -7.96
CA ASN A 100 5.56 13.82 -8.79
C ASN A 100 4.19 13.51 -8.17
N LEU A 101 3.98 12.28 -7.69
CA LEU A 101 2.75 11.91 -6.99
C LEU A 101 2.54 12.79 -5.74
N ILE A 102 3.56 12.97 -4.91
CA ILE A 102 3.51 13.80 -3.70
C ILE A 102 3.08 15.24 -4.03
N LEU A 103 3.67 15.84 -5.06
CA LEU A 103 3.33 17.20 -5.49
C LEU A 103 1.92 17.30 -6.10
N GLU A 104 1.44 16.23 -6.73
CA GLU A 104 0.08 16.16 -7.28
C GLU A 104 -0.98 16.08 -6.17
N ILE A 105 -0.72 15.33 -5.09
CA ILE A 105 -1.70 15.09 -4.02
C ILE A 105 -1.67 16.14 -2.90
N ILE A 106 -0.60 16.94 -2.81
CA ILE A 106 -0.42 17.79 -1.63
C ILE A 106 -1.52 18.86 -1.44
N PRO A 107 -2.03 19.53 -2.49
CA PRO A 107 -3.10 20.52 -2.31
C PRO A 107 -4.36 19.90 -1.67
N GLU A 108 -4.73 18.70 -2.09
CA GLU A 108 -5.84 17.91 -1.58
C GLU A 108 -5.65 17.58 -0.10
N VAL A 109 -4.46 17.08 0.25
CA VAL A 109 -4.14 16.73 1.64
C VAL A 109 -4.20 17.96 2.54
N LEU A 110 -3.57 19.07 2.14
CA LEU A 110 -3.60 20.33 2.89
C LEU A 110 -5.01 20.90 2.99
N SER A 111 -5.85 20.72 1.98
CA SER A 111 -7.26 21.13 2.05
C SER A 111 -8.01 20.41 3.17
N ILE A 112 -7.77 19.10 3.35
CA ILE A 112 -8.33 18.32 4.46
C ILE A 112 -7.76 18.78 5.79
N VAL A 113 -6.43 18.95 5.89
CA VAL A 113 -5.77 19.44 7.11
C VAL A 113 -6.39 20.78 7.54
N SER A 114 -6.66 21.69 6.60
CA SER A 114 -7.20 23.01 6.89
C SER A 114 -8.62 23.01 7.50
N MET A 115 -9.31 21.87 7.48
CA MET A 115 -10.68 21.70 8.01
C MET A 115 -10.72 21.46 9.51
N PHE A 116 -9.58 21.13 10.12
CA PHE A 116 -9.49 20.86 11.54
C PHE A 116 -8.96 22.07 12.29
N ASN A 117 -9.59 22.37 13.43
CA ASN A 117 -9.12 23.40 14.34
C ASN A 117 -8.03 22.82 15.23
N TYR A 118 -6.77 22.98 14.81
CA TYR A 118 -5.63 22.49 15.55
C TYR A 118 -5.26 23.40 16.73
N HIS A 119 -4.85 22.79 17.83
CA HIS A 119 -4.43 23.44 19.06
C HIS A 119 -3.00 23.06 19.41
N GLY A 120 -2.15 24.08 19.56
CA GLY A 120 -0.75 23.87 19.91
C GLY A 120 0.10 23.56 18.69
N THR A 121 1.01 22.61 18.84
CA THR A 121 1.98 22.24 17.81
C THR A 121 1.41 21.15 16.90
N ILE A 122 1.63 21.32 15.60
CA ILE A 122 1.38 20.28 14.59
C ILE A 122 2.72 19.65 14.24
N GLU A 123 2.79 18.33 14.35
CA GLU A 123 3.94 17.55 13.89
C GLU A 123 3.64 16.96 12.52
N THR A 124 4.50 17.21 11.55
CA THR A 124 4.42 16.61 10.23
C THR A 124 5.65 15.76 9.94
N ARG A 125 5.44 14.56 9.39
CA ARG A 125 6.52 13.65 9.01
C ARG A 125 6.32 13.14 7.58
N LEU A 126 7.33 13.28 6.74
CA LEU A 126 7.37 12.71 5.40
C LEU A 126 8.45 11.63 5.30
N ASP A 127 8.09 10.44 4.84
CA ASP A 127 9.01 9.35 4.52
C ASP A 127 8.70 8.71 3.15
N GLU A 128 9.43 7.66 2.78
CA GLU A 128 9.30 6.98 1.48
C GLU A 128 7.95 6.27 1.23
N SER A 129 7.14 6.15 2.29
CA SER A 129 5.90 5.37 2.32
C SER A 129 4.68 6.19 2.74
N ARG A 130 4.86 7.31 3.44
CA ARG A 130 3.74 8.09 3.97
C ARG A 130 4.09 9.55 4.25
N LEU A 131 3.04 10.36 4.26
CA LEU A 131 2.97 11.67 4.91
C LEU A 131 2.05 11.56 6.13
N LEU A 132 2.53 11.95 7.30
CA LEU A 132 1.79 11.98 8.56
C LEU A 132 1.65 13.44 9.02
N VAL A 133 0.43 13.86 9.34
CA VAL A 133 0.12 15.14 10.00
C VAL A 133 -0.57 14.83 11.32
N SER A 134 0.08 15.16 12.43
CA SER A 134 -0.38 14.88 13.79
C SER A 134 -0.55 16.16 14.57
N GLY A 135 -1.63 16.26 15.35
CA GLY A 135 -1.84 17.40 16.22
C GLY A 135 -3.08 17.27 17.09
N MET A 136 -3.19 18.14 18.07
CA MET A 136 -4.38 18.19 18.93
C MET A 136 -5.46 19.00 18.23
N ILE A 137 -6.70 18.52 18.24
CA ILE A 137 -7.85 19.20 17.68
C ILE A 137 -8.95 19.34 18.74
N LEU A 138 -9.74 20.41 18.68
CA LEU A 138 -10.95 20.50 19.49
C LEU A 138 -12.06 19.64 18.88
N GLU A 139 -12.97 19.21 19.74
CA GLU A 139 -14.26 18.66 19.34
C GLU A 139 -15.03 19.73 18.57
N ASP A 140 -15.10 19.59 17.25
CA ASP A 140 -15.76 20.54 16.38
C ASP A 140 -17.03 19.94 15.77
N GLY A 141 -18.18 20.56 16.05
CA GLY A 141 -19.46 20.21 15.44
C GLY A 141 -19.49 20.39 13.92
N HIS A 142 -18.59 21.21 13.36
CA HIS A 142 -18.46 21.41 11.91
C HIS A 142 -17.83 20.22 11.17
N LEU A 143 -17.20 19.28 11.89
CA LEU A 143 -16.60 18.10 11.25
C LEU A 143 -17.64 17.32 10.43
N GLN A 144 -18.88 17.23 10.93
CA GLN A 144 -19.98 16.57 10.22
C GLN A 144 -20.36 17.31 8.92
N MET A 145 -20.29 18.64 8.90
CA MET A 145 -20.55 19.45 7.70
C MET A 145 -19.49 19.21 6.62
N ASN A 146 -18.23 18.99 7.04
CA ASN A 146 -17.10 18.76 6.15
C ASN A 146 -16.99 17.31 5.64
N ARG A 147 -17.82 16.39 6.15
CA ARG A 147 -17.81 14.96 5.79
C ARG A 147 -17.86 14.73 4.28
N LYS A 148 -18.78 15.41 3.58
CA LYS A 148 -18.96 15.24 2.13
C LYS A 148 -17.70 15.64 1.37
N PHE A 149 -17.06 16.73 1.77
CA PHE A 149 -15.82 17.21 1.15
C PHE A 149 -14.68 16.23 1.39
N ILE A 150 -14.45 15.82 2.65
CA ILE A 150 -13.39 14.87 3.00
C ILE A 150 -13.56 13.57 2.22
N TYR A 151 -14.80 13.10 2.03
CA TYR A 151 -15.08 11.92 1.21
C TYR A 151 -14.75 12.13 -0.28
N VAL A 152 -15.11 13.28 -0.86
CA VAL A 152 -14.75 13.61 -2.25
C VAL A 152 -13.24 13.63 -2.44
N VAL A 153 -12.51 14.26 -1.52
CA VAL A 153 -11.04 14.33 -1.59
C VAL A 153 -10.42 12.95 -1.38
N THR A 154 -10.90 12.17 -0.39
CA THR A 154 -10.49 10.78 -0.19
C THR A 154 -10.64 9.98 -1.49
N ARG A 155 -11.80 10.09 -2.15
CA ARG A 155 -12.07 9.41 -3.45
C ARG A 155 -11.14 9.89 -4.57
N LYS A 156 -10.71 11.16 -4.57
CA LYS A 156 -9.74 11.68 -5.54
C LYS A 156 -8.35 11.06 -5.31
N LEU A 157 -7.86 11.09 -4.07
CA LEU A 157 -6.59 10.48 -3.68
C LEU A 157 -6.56 8.98 -3.98
N LEU A 158 -7.69 8.29 -3.75
CA LEU A 158 -7.83 6.87 -4.06
C LEU A 158 -7.61 6.56 -5.55
N LYS A 159 -8.06 7.42 -6.48
CA LYS A 159 -7.82 7.25 -7.93
C LYS A 159 -6.34 7.36 -8.29
N GLN A 160 -5.56 8.10 -7.49
CA GLN A 160 -4.11 8.22 -7.60
C GLN A 160 -3.38 7.12 -6.83
N LYS A 161 -4.10 6.09 -6.35
CA LYS A 161 -3.58 4.96 -5.56
C LYS A 161 -2.96 5.36 -4.22
N VAL A 162 -3.46 6.46 -3.66
CA VAL A 162 -3.08 7.01 -2.35
C VAL A 162 -4.22 6.81 -1.38
N LEU A 163 -3.91 6.36 -0.16
CA LEU A 163 -4.91 6.10 0.86
C LEU A 163 -4.75 7.07 2.03
N ILE A 164 -5.83 7.82 2.33
CA ILE A 164 -5.87 8.69 3.50
C ILE A 164 -6.65 8.02 4.63
N THR A 165 -6.06 8.01 5.82
CA THR A 165 -6.59 7.36 7.03
C THR A 165 -6.41 8.28 8.24
N PHE A 166 -7.26 8.08 9.24
CA PHE A 166 -7.38 8.98 10.38
C PHE A 166 -7.39 8.14 11.66
N ASN A 167 -6.51 8.43 12.60
CA ASN A 167 -6.61 7.92 13.96
C ASN A 167 -6.97 9.08 14.89
N LEU A 168 -8.03 8.89 15.68
CA LEU A 168 -8.55 9.87 16.62
C LEU A 168 -8.49 9.31 18.03
N GLU A 169 -7.62 9.87 18.86
CA GLU A 169 -7.42 9.43 20.22
C GLU A 169 -8.01 10.45 21.20
N LYS A 170 -8.84 9.98 22.13
CA LYS A 170 -9.35 10.81 23.23
C LYS A 170 -8.20 11.18 24.16
N THR A 171 -8.14 12.44 24.57
CA THR A 171 -7.13 12.90 25.52
C THR A 171 -7.72 13.00 26.91
N ALA A 172 -6.88 13.26 27.92
CA ALA A 172 -7.34 13.45 29.30
C ALA A 172 -8.23 14.69 29.47
N ARG A 173 -8.24 15.63 28.50
CA ARG A 173 -9.09 16.82 28.53
C ARG A 173 -10.33 16.59 27.69
N THR A 174 -11.49 16.82 28.29
CA THR A 174 -12.79 16.76 27.59
C THR A 174 -12.81 17.73 26.41
N GLY A 175 -13.33 17.27 25.28
CA GLY A 175 -13.44 18.08 24.06
C GLY A 175 -12.12 18.30 23.31
N LEU A 176 -11.04 17.58 23.68
CA LEU A 176 -9.75 17.66 23.00
C LEU A 176 -9.32 16.25 22.57
N PHE A 177 -8.97 16.12 21.28
CA PHE A 177 -8.58 14.87 20.67
C PHE A 177 -7.20 15.02 20.04
N LYS A 178 -6.44 13.93 19.98
CA LYS A 178 -5.26 13.85 19.13
C LYS A 178 -5.69 13.26 17.79
N LEU A 179 -5.43 13.98 16.71
CA LEU A 179 -5.67 13.53 15.35
C LEU A 179 -4.33 13.17 14.70
N ASP A 180 -4.25 11.95 14.18
CA ASP A 180 -3.18 11.51 13.28
C ASP A 180 -3.80 11.26 11.90
N LEU A 181 -3.53 12.17 10.96
CA LEU A 181 -3.89 12.04 9.54
C LEU A 181 -2.70 11.41 8.80
N LYS A 182 -2.88 10.16 8.34
CA LYS A 182 -1.88 9.41 7.58
C LYS A 182 -2.30 9.33 6.11
N VAL A 183 -1.43 9.80 5.23
CA VAL A 183 -1.51 9.64 3.78
C VAL A 183 -0.50 8.58 3.37
N ASP A 184 -0.98 7.40 3.01
CA ASP A 184 -0.18 6.25 2.57
C ASP A 184 0.06 6.32 1.07
N ILE A 185 1.34 6.47 0.70
CA ILE A 185 1.85 6.57 -0.68
C ILE A 185 2.72 5.37 -1.04
N SER A 186 2.63 4.27 -0.28
CA SER A 186 3.48 3.09 -0.44
C SER A 186 3.03 2.13 -1.54
N HIS A 187 2.03 2.52 -2.36
CA HIS A 187 1.57 1.67 -3.45
C HIS A 187 2.70 1.36 -4.43
N ASP A 188 2.83 0.10 -4.78
CA ASP A 188 3.78 -0.39 -5.78
C ASP A 188 3.03 -1.23 -6.80
N ASP A 189 3.03 -0.77 -8.06
CA ASP A 189 2.39 -1.45 -9.18
C ASP A 189 2.96 -2.86 -9.42
N SER A 190 4.18 -3.14 -8.96
CA SER A 190 4.85 -4.42 -9.13
C SER A 190 4.50 -5.44 -8.04
N LEU A 191 3.81 -5.03 -6.97
CA LEU A 191 3.45 -5.86 -5.84
C LEU A 191 1.94 -6.04 -5.72
N VAL A 192 1.52 -7.28 -5.49
CA VAL A 192 0.13 -7.63 -5.28
C VAL A 192 -0.02 -8.35 -3.95
N TYR A 193 -1.01 -7.91 -3.17
CA TYR A 193 -1.45 -8.59 -1.97
C TYR A 193 -2.42 -9.72 -2.35
N LYS A 194 -1.93 -10.95 -2.39
CA LYS A 194 -2.69 -12.11 -2.89
C LYS A 194 -3.38 -12.85 -1.77
N VAL A 195 -4.64 -13.18 -1.97
CA VAL A 195 -5.44 -14.02 -1.08
C VAL A 195 -5.96 -15.20 -1.88
N ASN A 196 -5.79 -16.41 -1.34
CA ASN A 196 -6.31 -17.62 -1.94
C ASN A 196 -7.76 -17.83 -1.49
N PHE A 197 -8.65 -18.23 -2.38
CA PHE A 197 -10.03 -18.55 -2.11
C PHE A 197 -10.28 -19.99 -2.56
N LYS A 198 -10.50 -20.86 -1.58
CA LYS A 198 -10.85 -22.27 -1.82
C LYS A 198 -12.36 -22.38 -1.90
N THR A 199 -12.91 -22.17 -3.10
CA THR A 199 -14.36 -22.23 -3.31
C THR A 199 -14.86 -23.67 -3.31
N ASN A 200 -14.08 -24.61 -3.86
CA ASN A 200 -14.36 -26.05 -3.90
C ASN A 200 -13.07 -26.87 -3.74
N PRO A 201 -13.14 -28.18 -3.41
CA PRO A 201 -11.94 -29.04 -3.29
C PRO A 201 -11.06 -29.10 -4.54
N LYS A 202 -11.60 -28.73 -5.70
CA LYS A 202 -10.95 -28.76 -7.01
C LYS A 202 -10.67 -27.37 -7.61
N GLU A 203 -11.19 -26.30 -6.99
CA GLU A 203 -11.08 -24.94 -7.52
C GLU A 203 -10.45 -24.00 -6.49
N ASN A 204 -9.32 -23.42 -6.86
CA ASN A 204 -8.62 -22.40 -6.08
C ASN A 204 -8.59 -21.11 -6.91
N TYR A 205 -9.22 -20.05 -6.40
CA TYR A 205 -9.17 -18.72 -7.00
C TYR A 205 -8.15 -17.87 -6.27
N LEU A 206 -7.36 -17.11 -7.02
CA LEU A 206 -6.40 -16.15 -6.45
C LEU A 206 -6.93 -14.74 -6.70
N VAL A 207 -7.21 -14.02 -5.61
CA VAL A 207 -7.67 -12.64 -5.67
C VAL A 207 -6.52 -11.73 -5.26
N GLY A 208 -6.22 -10.76 -6.12
CA GLY A 208 -5.18 -9.75 -5.89
C GLY A 208 -5.77 -8.44 -5.39
N PHE A 209 -5.19 -7.90 -4.32
CA PHE A 209 -5.46 -6.58 -3.77
C PHE A 209 -4.22 -5.68 -3.86
N SER A 210 -4.39 -4.38 -3.61
CA SER A 210 -3.28 -3.44 -3.49
C SER A 210 -2.30 -3.88 -2.40
N ASN A 211 -1.00 -3.76 -2.68
CA ASN A 211 0.07 -4.07 -1.71
C ASN A 211 -0.10 -3.33 -0.38
N ILE A 212 -0.69 -2.13 -0.40
CA ILE A 212 -0.92 -1.31 0.80
C ILE A 212 -1.69 -2.07 1.90
N PHE A 213 -2.55 -3.04 1.55
CA PHE A 213 -3.46 -3.65 2.54
C PHE A 213 -2.75 -4.44 3.61
N CYS A 214 -1.55 -4.96 3.33
CA CYS A 214 -0.77 -5.65 4.36
C CYS A 214 -0.44 -4.74 5.55
N HIS A 215 -0.38 -3.41 5.34
CA HIS A 215 -0.14 -2.42 6.39
C HIS A 215 -1.37 -2.16 7.27
N TYR A 216 -2.55 -2.65 6.87
CA TYR A 216 -3.84 -2.43 7.54
C TYR A 216 -4.38 -3.71 8.19
N ARG A 217 -3.55 -4.73 8.34
CA ARG A 217 -3.89 -5.93 9.14
C ARG A 217 -4.14 -5.52 10.59
N ALA A 218 -5.26 -5.97 11.14
CA ALA A 218 -5.65 -5.68 12.51
C ALA A 218 -6.00 -6.98 13.25
N LEU A 219 -5.83 -6.96 14.58
CA LEU A 219 -6.31 -8.05 15.43
C LEU A 219 -7.80 -7.88 15.70
N LEU A 220 -8.49 -9.01 15.97
CA LEU A 220 -9.91 -8.98 16.31
C LEU A 220 -10.19 -8.10 17.55
N GLU A 221 -9.28 -8.10 18.52
CA GLU A 221 -9.39 -7.32 19.75
C GLU A 221 -9.38 -5.82 19.45
N ASP A 222 -8.44 -5.35 18.62
CA ASP A 222 -8.35 -3.95 18.21
C ASP A 222 -9.62 -3.51 17.47
N VAL A 223 -10.12 -4.32 16.53
CA VAL A 223 -11.31 -4.00 15.74
C VAL A 223 -12.58 -3.98 16.60
N LYS A 224 -12.65 -4.79 17.67
CA LYS A 224 -13.76 -4.72 18.64
C LYS A 224 -13.76 -3.41 19.43
N THR A 225 -12.60 -2.81 19.70
CA THR A 225 -12.52 -1.51 20.39
C THR A 225 -13.04 -0.33 19.56
N VAL A 226 -13.08 -0.47 18.23
CA VAL A 226 -13.60 0.56 17.32
C VAL A 226 -15.11 0.77 17.49
N GLY A 227 -15.85 -0.26 17.90
CA GLY A 227 -17.31 -0.23 18.04
C GLY A 227 -18.06 -0.50 16.71
N GLU A 228 -19.24 0.09 16.54
CA GLU A 228 -20.06 -0.09 15.35
C GLU A 228 -19.43 0.58 14.11
N HIS A 229 -19.12 -0.22 13.09
CA HIS A 229 -18.57 0.25 11.82
C HIS A 229 -18.93 -0.72 10.68
N ASN A 230 -18.63 -0.34 9.44
CA ASN A 230 -18.95 -1.19 8.29
C ASN A 230 -18.00 -2.37 8.22
N ILE A 231 -18.55 -3.57 8.12
CA ILE A 231 -17.79 -4.79 7.97
C ILE A 231 -18.22 -5.50 6.69
N ILE A 232 -17.22 -5.81 5.88
CA ILE A 232 -17.37 -6.57 4.64
C ILE A 232 -16.70 -7.92 4.88
N GLU A 233 -17.49 -8.97 5.03
CA GLU A 233 -16.98 -10.33 5.14
C GLU A 233 -17.02 -10.99 3.76
N ILE A 234 -15.85 -11.44 3.29
CA ILE A 234 -15.72 -12.23 2.07
C ILE A 234 -15.53 -13.68 2.50
N SER A 235 -16.47 -14.55 2.15
CA SER A 235 -16.42 -15.97 2.48
C SER A 235 -15.54 -16.75 1.49
N SER A 236 -15.20 -18.00 1.82
CA SER A 236 -14.36 -18.86 0.96
C SER A 236 -14.94 -19.12 -0.43
N ASP A 237 -16.27 -19.05 -0.56
CA ASP A 237 -17.04 -19.17 -1.80
C ASP A 237 -17.14 -17.85 -2.60
N LEU A 238 -16.39 -16.81 -2.19
CA LEU A 238 -16.44 -15.45 -2.74
C LEU A 238 -17.77 -14.71 -2.49
N SER A 239 -18.67 -15.25 -1.68
CA SER A 239 -19.86 -14.50 -1.25
C SER A 239 -19.46 -13.34 -0.34
N VAL A 240 -20.13 -12.20 -0.52
CA VAL A 240 -19.87 -10.96 0.23
C VAL A 240 -21.05 -10.70 1.15
N LYS A 241 -20.78 -10.52 2.45
CA LYS A 241 -21.75 -10.13 3.46
C LYS A 241 -21.39 -8.79 4.05
N HIS A 242 -22.39 -7.93 4.20
CA HIS A 242 -22.26 -6.63 4.85
C HIS A 242 -22.91 -6.69 6.23
N SER A 243 -22.20 -6.19 7.23
CA SER A 243 -22.72 -6.06 8.59
C SER A 243 -22.28 -4.74 9.22
N LEU A 244 -23.05 -4.29 10.21
CA LEU A 244 -22.69 -3.17 11.08
C LEU A 244 -22.24 -3.78 12.41
N GLY A 245 -20.94 -3.66 12.71
CA GLY A 245 -20.32 -4.24 13.90
C GLY A 245 -19.69 -5.62 13.67
N VAL A 246 -18.72 -5.95 14.52
CA VAL A 246 -17.91 -7.19 14.44
C VAL A 246 -18.79 -8.40 14.70
N PRO A 247 -18.93 -9.34 13.74
CA PRO A 247 -19.68 -10.57 13.99
C PRO A 247 -19.03 -11.33 15.16
N ASP A 248 -19.85 -12.05 15.93
CA ASP A 248 -19.37 -12.92 17.00
C ASP A 248 -18.60 -14.11 16.41
N LEU A 249 -17.34 -13.86 16.08
CA LEU A 249 -16.40 -14.88 15.65
C LEU A 249 -15.93 -15.64 16.87
N SER A 250 -16.05 -16.96 16.85
CA SER A 250 -15.37 -17.81 17.82
C SER A 250 -13.85 -17.62 17.70
N ARG A 251 -13.09 -17.81 18.79
CA ARG A 251 -11.62 -17.68 18.77
C ARG A 251 -10.98 -18.55 17.67
N LEU A 252 -11.50 -19.75 17.41
CA LEU A 252 -11.01 -20.65 16.36
C LEU A 252 -11.29 -20.13 14.94
N GLU A 253 -12.48 -19.57 14.69
CA GLU A 253 -12.81 -18.98 13.39
C GLU A 253 -12.02 -17.70 13.11
N SER A 254 -11.75 -16.91 14.15
CA SER A 254 -10.94 -15.70 14.04
C SER A 254 -9.46 -15.97 13.73
N ALA A 255 -8.92 -17.10 14.19
CA ALA A 255 -7.51 -17.44 13.98
C ALA A 255 -7.17 -17.75 12.51
N ASN A 256 -8.16 -18.23 11.76
CA ASN A 256 -8.00 -18.59 10.35
C ASN A 256 -8.37 -17.47 9.39
N LYS A 257 -9.16 -16.49 9.84
CA LYS A 257 -9.54 -15.32 9.05
C LYS A 257 -8.49 -14.21 9.18
N GLU A 258 -8.45 -13.33 8.19
CA GLU A 258 -7.64 -12.13 8.24
C GLU A 258 -8.52 -10.89 8.26
N ILE A 259 -8.21 -9.97 9.17
CA ILE A 259 -8.97 -8.73 9.32
C ILE A 259 -8.10 -7.58 8.85
N LEU A 260 -8.61 -6.83 7.89
CA LEU A 260 -8.02 -5.59 7.38
C LEU A 260 -8.88 -4.42 7.85
N HIS A 261 -8.33 -3.50 8.64
CA HIS A 261 -9.07 -2.36 9.18
C HIS A 261 -8.58 -1.04 8.58
N PHE A 262 -9.51 -0.30 7.98
CA PHE A 262 -9.26 0.99 7.35
C PHE A 262 -9.97 2.09 8.14
N PRO A 263 -9.24 2.88 8.95
CA PRO A 263 -9.84 3.88 9.83
C PRO A 263 -10.12 5.17 9.06
N PHE A 264 -11.20 5.17 8.26
CA PHE A 264 -11.71 6.39 7.64
C PHE A 264 -12.52 7.21 8.65
N LEU A 265 -12.31 8.52 8.68
CA LEU A 265 -12.84 9.45 9.69
C LEU A 265 -14.34 9.33 10.00
N PHE A 266 -15.17 9.01 9.00
CA PHE A 266 -16.64 8.99 9.16
C PHE A 266 -17.31 7.66 8.82
N ARG A 267 -16.56 6.72 8.25
CA ARG A 267 -17.04 5.39 7.85
C ARG A 267 -15.86 4.43 7.92
N PRO A 268 -15.37 4.06 9.11
CA PRO A 268 -14.37 3.02 9.23
C PRO A 268 -14.90 1.75 8.54
N VAL A 269 -14.00 1.03 7.87
CA VAL A 269 -14.34 -0.21 7.16
C VAL A 269 -13.38 -1.29 7.61
N SER A 270 -13.92 -2.43 8.00
CA SER A 270 -13.15 -3.66 8.17
C SER A 270 -13.50 -4.66 7.09
N ILE A 271 -12.50 -5.30 6.52
CA ILE A 271 -12.69 -6.45 5.61
C ILE A 271 -12.22 -7.69 6.33
N ILE A 272 -13.08 -8.70 6.37
CA ILE A 272 -12.77 -10.01 6.90
C ILE A 272 -12.58 -10.94 5.70
N LEU A 273 -11.36 -11.45 5.54
CA LEU A 273 -10.97 -12.39 4.51
C LEU A 273 -10.98 -13.81 5.09
N PRO A 274 -11.28 -14.84 4.28
CA PRO A 274 -11.41 -16.21 4.77
C PRO A 274 -10.05 -16.84 5.10
N MET A 275 -8.96 -16.23 4.64
CA MET A 275 -7.58 -16.63 4.94
C MET A 275 -6.60 -15.48 4.77
N LYS A 276 -5.40 -15.66 5.34
CA LYS A 276 -4.31 -14.68 5.29
C LYS A 276 -3.75 -14.52 3.88
N GLY A 277 -3.63 -13.28 3.44
CA GLY A 277 -2.95 -12.94 2.20
C GLY A 277 -1.43 -12.90 2.33
N ASN A 278 -0.74 -12.83 1.20
CA ASN A 278 0.71 -12.69 1.11
C ASN A 278 1.10 -11.71 0.01
N LEU A 279 2.18 -10.94 0.24
CA LEU A 279 2.75 -10.09 -0.79
C LEU A 279 3.53 -10.93 -1.79
N SER A 280 3.42 -10.58 -3.06
CA SER A 280 4.14 -11.25 -4.14
C SER A 280 4.33 -10.28 -5.30
N THR A 281 5.39 -10.50 -6.07
CA THR A 281 5.63 -9.70 -7.27
C THR A 281 4.74 -10.16 -8.41
N ASP A 282 4.31 -9.22 -9.24
CA ASP A 282 3.46 -9.51 -10.40
C ASP A 282 4.19 -10.44 -11.41
N SER A 283 5.53 -10.36 -11.47
CA SER A 283 6.40 -11.24 -12.26
C SER A 283 6.44 -12.70 -11.78
N PHE A 284 6.51 -12.94 -10.46
CA PHE A 284 6.47 -14.30 -9.88
C PHE A 284 5.12 -14.99 -10.11
N THR A 285 4.06 -14.20 -10.32
CA THR A 285 2.74 -14.70 -10.71
C THR A 285 2.72 -15.28 -12.11
N ARG A 286 3.41 -14.63 -13.06
CA ARG A 286 3.47 -15.05 -14.47
C ARG A 286 4.25 -16.37 -14.63
N SER A 287 5.25 -16.61 -13.77
CA SER A 287 6.04 -17.85 -13.78
C SER A 287 5.35 -19.05 -13.13
N LEU A 288 4.38 -18.84 -12.23
CA LEU A 288 3.59 -19.94 -11.65
C LEU A 288 2.46 -20.41 -12.57
N SER A 289 2.01 -19.57 -13.50
CA SER A 289 1.06 -19.95 -14.56
C SER A 289 1.70 -20.70 -15.72
N SER A 290 3.03 -20.74 -15.82
CA SER A 290 3.77 -21.40 -16.91
C SER A 290 4.25 -22.81 -16.58
N SER A 291 4.00 -23.34 -15.38
CA SER A 291 4.43 -24.68 -14.96
C SER A 291 3.41 -25.80 -15.21
N HIS A 292 2.34 -25.53 -15.96
CA HIS A 292 1.41 -26.54 -16.45
C HIS A 292 1.21 -26.35 -17.97
N ASP A 293 1.84 -27.23 -18.73
CA ASP A 293 1.57 -27.64 -20.11
C ASP A 293 0.86 -26.61 -21.01
N ASP A 294 1.65 -25.94 -21.87
CA ASP A 294 1.50 -26.01 -23.33
C ASP A 294 2.33 -24.89 -23.98
N GLU A 295 3.39 -25.30 -24.69
CA GLU A 295 4.28 -24.47 -25.50
C GLU A 295 3.62 -23.90 -26.78
N GLN A 296 2.31 -24.02 -26.95
CA GLN A 296 1.65 -23.55 -28.17
C GLN A 296 0.35 -22.80 -27.84
N LYS A 297 0.29 -21.54 -28.26
CA LYS A 297 -0.83 -20.58 -28.22
C LYS A 297 -1.20 -19.99 -26.86
N ARG A 298 -0.48 -18.98 -26.37
CA ARG A 298 -0.98 -18.21 -25.20
C ARG A 298 -0.66 -16.71 -25.27
N GLU A 299 -1.31 -16.01 -26.20
CA GLU A 299 -2.03 -14.78 -25.82
C GLU A 299 -3.14 -15.17 -24.83
N GLN A 300 -2.77 -15.71 -23.66
CA GLN A 300 -3.75 -16.05 -22.63
C GLN A 300 -3.93 -14.86 -21.72
N ASN A 301 -5.08 -14.22 -21.95
CA ASN A 301 -5.91 -13.57 -20.97
C ASN A 301 -5.64 -14.06 -19.53
N VAL A 302 -4.82 -13.31 -18.80
CA VAL A 302 -4.57 -13.44 -17.34
C VAL A 302 -5.87 -13.40 -16.52
N SER A 303 -6.97 -12.94 -17.14
CA SER A 303 -8.33 -12.92 -16.60
C SER A 303 -8.94 -14.30 -16.30
N THR A 304 -8.33 -15.42 -16.73
CA THR A 304 -8.88 -16.76 -16.46
C THR A 304 -8.63 -17.27 -15.04
N TYR A 305 -7.60 -16.78 -14.34
CA TYR A 305 -7.26 -17.26 -12.99
C TYR A 305 -7.18 -16.17 -11.92
N TYR A 306 -7.04 -14.92 -12.33
CA TYR A 306 -7.01 -13.77 -11.44
C TYR A 306 -8.20 -12.87 -11.73
N ARG A 307 -9.07 -12.75 -10.73
CA ARG A 307 -10.03 -11.65 -10.70
C ARG A 307 -9.39 -10.53 -9.91
N THR A 308 -8.89 -9.52 -10.60
CA THR A 308 -8.51 -8.27 -9.95
C THR A 308 -9.80 -7.60 -9.52
N ILE A 309 -10.08 -7.65 -8.23
CA ILE A 309 -11.15 -6.85 -7.66
C ILE A 309 -10.53 -5.49 -7.37
N ASP A 310 -11.03 -4.47 -8.06
CA ASP A 310 -10.84 -3.12 -7.59
C ASP A 310 -11.50 -3.03 -6.22
N PHE A 311 -10.71 -3.18 -5.16
CA PHE A 311 -11.18 -3.01 -3.79
C PHE A 311 -11.91 -1.68 -3.60
N PHE A 312 -11.56 -0.67 -4.40
CA PHE A 312 -12.20 0.64 -4.33
C PHE A 312 -13.63 0.65 -4.91
N SER A 313 -14.02 -0.40 -5.66
CA SER A 313 -15.42 -0.66 -6.06
C SER A 313 -16.29 -1.16 -4.89
N LEU A 314 -15.69 -1.76 -3.85
CA LEU A 314 -16.40 -2.23 -2.65
C LEU A 314 -16.88 -1.07 -1.74
N PHE A 315 -16.46 0.17 -2.02
CA PHE A 315 -16.88 1.38 -1.28
C PHE A 315 -18.04 2.16 -1.93
N ASN A 316 -18.59 1.69 -3.06
CA ASN A 316 -19.73 2.36 -3.71
C ASN A 316 -21.06 2.05 -3.01
N ILE A 317 -21.21 2.46 -1.74
CA ILE A 317 -22.46 2.43 -0.97
C ILE A 317 -22.88 3.83 -0.52
#